data_AF-A0A2E2ASZ2-F1
#
_entry.id   AF-A0A2E2ASZ2-F1
#
_cell.length_a   1.000
_cell.length_b   1.000
_cell.length_c   1.000
_cell.angle_alpha   90.00
_cell.angle_beta   90.00
_cell.angle_gamma   90.00
#
_symmetry.space_group_name_H-M   'P 1'
#
loop_
_entity.id
_entity.type
_entity.pdbx_description
1 polymer ?
#
loop_
_entity_poly.entity_id
_entity_poly.type
_entity_poly.pdbx_seq_one_letter_code
_entity_poly.pdbx_strand_id
1 'polypeptide(L)'
;MSLLSDSFNEPGRDHWGAVQTVFFAGGGVQGGRVIGASDKIAAYPAADPQTPENMAATMYHCLGIPHTTAWHDEEERPHHIYHASPIEGLL
;
A
#
# COMPACT_ATOMS: atom_id res chain seq x y z
N MET A 1 -18.08 -21.49 -3.26
CA MET A 1 -18.15 -21.06 -4.67
C MET A 1 -19.57 -20.56 -4.89
N SER A 2 -19.78 -19.25 -5.09
CA SER A 2 -21.11 -18.64 -5.18
C SER A 2 -21.83 -19.13 -6.44
N LEU A 3 -23.14 -19.44 -6.33
CA LEU A 3 -24.01 -19.95 -7.40
C LEU A 3 -25.03 -18.90 -7.88
N LEU A 4 -24.78 -17.61 -7.64
CA LEU A 4 -25.66 -16.55 -8.12
C LEU A 4 -25.53 -16.41 -9.65
N SER A 5 -26.64 -16.60 -10.36
CA SER A 5 -26.76 -16.51 -11.82
C SER A 5 -26.63 -15.09 -12.38
N ASP A 6 -26.58 -14.08 -11.50
CA ASP A 6 -26.36 -12.69 -11.87
C ASP A 6 -24.86 -12.46 -11.96
N SER A 7 -24.31 -12.86 -13.11
CA SER A 7 -22.95 -12.53 -13.50
C SER A 7 -22.82 -11.01 -13.59
N PHE A 8 -21.81 -10.45 -12.92
CA PHE A 8 -21.49 -9.02 -12.97
C PHE A 8 -21.32 -8.57 -14.43
N ASN A 9 -22.32 -7.88 -14.95
CA ASN A 9 -22.39 -7.44 -16.34
C ASN A 9 -22.03 -5.94 -16.46
N GLU A 10 -21.19 -5.46 -15.55
CA GLU A 10 -20.79 -4.06 -15.49
C GLU A 10 -19.45 -3.82 -16.18
N PRO A 11 -19.31 -2.73 -16.95
CA PRO A 11 -18.05 -2.38 -17.61
C PRO A 11 -16.96 -2.06 -16.58
N GLY A 12 -15.75 -2.57 -16.78
CA GLY A 12 -14.62 -2.33 -15.88
C GLY A 12 -13.60 -3.45 -15.90
N ARG A 13 -12.71 -3.47 -14.91
CA ARG A 13 -11.71 -4.55 -14.72
C ARG A 13 -12.03 -5.46 -13.54
N ASP A 14 -13.25 -5.39 -13.01
CA ASP A 14 -13.64 -6.08 -11.76
C ASP A 14 -12.62 -5.76 -10.64
N HIS A 15 -12.31 -6.71 -9.76
CA HIS A 15 -11.25 -6.61 -8.76
C HIS A 15 -9.87 -6.60 -9.42
N TRP A 16 -9.40 -5.39 -9.76
CA TRP A 16 -8.08 -5.18 -10.34
C TRP A 16 -7.09 -4.62 -9.32
N GLY A 17 -6.34 -5.52 -8.68
CA GLY A 17 -5.38 -5.16 -7.63
C GLY A 17 -4.00 -4.71 -8.13
N ALA A 18 -3.75 -4.68 -9.45
CA ALA A 18 -2.40 -4.49 -9.97
C ALA A 18 -1.88 -3.05 -9.87
N VAL A 19 -2.76 -2.04 -9.81
CA VAL A 19 -2.38 -0.63 -9.64
C VAL A 19 -3.51 0.17 -9.01
N GLN A 20 -3.16 1.09 -8.12
CA GLN A 20 -4.09 2.00 -7.45
C GLN A 20 -3.49 3.41 -7.36
N THR A 21 -4.32 4.42 -7.19
CA THR A 21 -3.90 5.79 -6.83
C THR A 21 -4.23 6.01 -5.36
N VAL A 22 -3.24 6.45 -4.58
CA VAL A 22 -3.38 6.73 -3.14
C VAL A 22 -2.95 8.17 -2.89
N PHE A 23 -3.64 8.86 -1.97
CA PHE A 23 -3.35 10.23 -1.59
C PHE A 23 -2.98 10.30 -0.10
N PHE A 24 -1.89 10.99 0.21
CA PHE A 24 -1.41 11.18 1.59
C PHE A 24 -1.44 12.67 1.97
N ALA A 25 -1.78 12.94 3.22
CA ALA A 25 -1.72 14.27 3.82
C ALA A 25 -1.55 14.18 5.35
N GLY A 26 -0.90 15.18 5.95
CA GLY A 26 -0.64 15.22 7.40
C GLY A 26 0.50 14.30 7.83
N GLY A 27 0.69 14.12 9.14
CA GLY A 27 1.69 13.20 9.70
C GLY A 27 3.16 13.52 9.33
N GLY A 28 3.45 14.73 8.86
CA GLY A 28 4.77 15.11 8.36
C GLY A 28 5.00 14.81 6.87
N VAL A 29 4.02 14.26 6.15
CA VAL A 29 4.12 13.99 4.71
C VAL A 29 4.34 15.28 3.92
N GLN A 30 5.31 15.25 3.01
CA GLN A 30 5.64 16.36 2.13
C GLN A 30 4.63 16.45 0.96
N GLY A 31 3.84 17.52 0.95
CA GLY A 31 2.86 17.80 -0.10
C GLY A 31 3.49 18.29 -1.42
N GLY A 32 2.67 18.37 -2.47
CA GLY A 32 3.10 18.85 -3.80
C GLY A 32 3.95 17.86 -4.59
N ARG A 33 3.93 16.59 -4.20
CA ARG A 33 4.71 15.51 -4.82
C ARG A 33 3.79 14.53 -5.54
N VAL A 34 4.27 14.02 -6.68
CA VAL A 34 3.66 12.90 -7.42
C VAL A 34 4.72 11.81 -7.51
N ILE A 35 4.41 10.63 -7.01
CA ILE A 35 5.32 9.50 -6.91
C ILE A 35 4.77 8.38 -7.79
N GLY A 36 5.63 7.91 -8.69
CA GLY A 36 5.29 6.87 -9.64
C GLY A 36 4.31 7.28 -10.73
N ALA A 37 4.01 6.32 -11.59
CA ALA A 37 3.05 6.44 -12.67
C ALA A 37 2.56 5.05 -13.08
N SER A 38 1.35 4.98 -13.61
CA SER A 38 0.84 3.77 -14.27
C SER A 38 1.19 3.75 -15.76
N ASP A 39 0.99 2.61 -16.40
CA ASP A 39 1.09 2.50 -17.86
C ASP A 39 0.04 3.35 -18.58
N LYS A 40 0.16 3.45 -19.91
CA LYS A 40 -0.72 4.30 -20.75
C LYS A 40 -2.22 3.98 -20.63
N ILE A 41 -2.59 2.81 -20.11
CA ILE A 41 -3.98 2.37 -19.92
C ILE A 41 -4.38 2.31 -18.44
N ALA A 42 -3.51 2.74 -17.53
CA ALA A 42 -3.66 2.60 -16.09
C ALA A 42 -3.97 1.16 -15.63
N ALA A 43 -3.28 0.16 -16.18
CA ALA A 43 -3.43 -1.26 -15.78
C ALA A 43 -2.32 -1.74 -14.85
N TYR A 44 -1.09 -1.27 -15.03
CA TYR A 44 0.06 -1.68 -14.20
C TYR A 44 0.94 -0.48 -13.81
N PRO A 45 1.77 -0.59 -12.77
CA PRO A 45 2.79 0.41 -12.47
C PRO A 45 3.84 0.47 -13.58
N ALA A 46 4.18 1.68 -14.03
CA ALA A 46 5.20 1.94 -15.06
C ALA A 46 6.43 2.67 -14.51
N ALA A 47 6.29 3.42 -13.42
CA ALA A 47 7.39 4.10 -12.74
C ALA A 47 7.18 4.06 -11.23
N ASP A 48 8.28 3.92 -10.48
CA ASP A 48 8.34 3.93 -9.01
C ASP A 48 7.20 3.14 -8.33
N PRO A 49 7.14 1.81 -8.55
CA PRO A 49 6.09 0.97 -7.99
C PRO A 49 6.20 0.90 -6.47
N GLN A 50 5.11 1.24 -5.79
CA GLN A 50 4.96 1.12 -4.34
C GLN A 50 3.95 0.03 -4.01
N THR A 51 4.24 -0.75 -2.96
CA THR A 51 3.34 -1.81 -2.49
C THR A 51 2.43 -1.29 -1.37
N PRO A 52 1.32 -1.99 -1.07
CA PRO A 52 0.53 -1.71 0.14
C PRO A 52 1.37 -1.74 1.42
N GLU A 53 2.46 -2.51 1.45
CA GLU A 53 3.35 -2.56 2.60
C GLU A 53 4.20 -1.28 2.73
N ASN A 54 4.64 -0.66 1.63
CA ASN A 54 5.30 0.65 1.66
C ASN A 54 4.35 1.74 2.18
N MET A 55 3.07 1.67 1.81
CA MET A 55 2.02 2.55 2.35
C MET A 55 1.91 2.38 3.87
N ALA A 56 1.78 1.14 4.36
CA ALA A 56 1.71 0.87 5.79
C ALA A 56 2.97 1.33 6.53
N ALA A 57 4.16 1.05 5.98
CA ALA A 57 5.43 1.49 6.55
C ALA A 57 5.53 3.02 6.67
N THR A 58 5.03 3.76 5.68
CA THR A 58 4.96 5.22 5.72
C THR A 58 4.05 5.70 6.85
N MET A 59 2.87 5.11 7.00
CA MET A 59 1.95 5.45 8.09
C MET A 59 2.58 5.18 9.47
N TYR A 60 3.22 4.03 9.65
CA TYR A 60 3.87 3.66 10.91
C TYR A 60 5.07 4.56 11.23
N HIS A 61 5.84 4.95 10.22
CA HIS A 61 6.90 5.94 10.37
C HIS A 61 6.35 7.29 10.86
N CYS A 62 5.29 7.80 10.22
CA CYS A 62 4.65 9.05 10.63
C CYS A 62 4.06 9.00 12.05
N LEU A 63 3.66 7.81 12.52
CA LEU A 63 3.19 7.57 13.88
C LEU A 63 4.33 7.37 14.90
N GLY A 64 5.59 7.35 14.45
CA GLY A 64 6.76 7.14 15.31
C GLY A 64 6.94 5.69 15.77
N ILE A 65 6.37 4.71 15.06
CA ILE A 65 6.54 3.28 15.37
C ILE A 65 7.85 2.79 14.73
N PRO A 66 8.83 2.35 15.54
CA PRO A 66 10.10 1.86 15.02
C PRO A 66 9.95 0.67 14.06
N HIS A 67 10.86 0.58 13.09
CA HIS A 67 10.93 -0.56 12.15
C HIS A 67 11.20 -1.89 12.87
N THR A 68 11.84 -1.83 14.04
CA THR A 68 12.13 -2.98 14.90
C THR A 68 10.96 -3.38 15.80
N THR A 69 9.80 -2.72 15.71
CA THR A 69 8.66 -3.06 16.55
C THR A 69 8.11 -4.43 16.15
N ALA A 70 8.08 -5.34 17.12
CA ALA A 70 7.54 -6.67 16.99
C ALA A 70 6.54 -6.95 18.10
N TRP A 71 5.50 -7.72 17.79
CA TRP A 71 4.69 -8.39 18.81
C TRP A 71 5.30 -9.77 19.07
N HIS A 72 5.19 -10.23 20.31
CA HIS A 72 5.74 -11.52 20.73
C HIS A 72 4.58 -12.49 20.96
N ASP A 73 4.73 -13.73 20.47
CA ASP A 73 3.77 -14.79 20.73
C ASP A 73 4.04 -15.48 22.08
N GLU A 74 3.27 -16.52 22.41
CA GLU A 74 3.38 -17.27 23.67
C GLU A 74 4.72 -17.99 23.86
N GLU A 75 5.48 -18.19 22.78
CA GLU A 75 6.82 -18.79 22.79
C GLU A 75 7.93 -17.73 22.74
N GLU A 76 7.59 -16.45 22.94
CA GLU A 76 8.48 -15.29 22.85
C GLU A 76 9.14 -15.10 21.47
N ARG A 77 8.51 -15.60 20.40
CA ARG A 77 9.01 -15.37 19.04
C ARG A 77 8.59 -13.98 18.55
N PRO A 78 9.53 -13.19 18.00
CA PRO A 78 9.20 -11.86 17.49
C PRO A 78 8.53 -11.93 16.11
N HIS A 79 7.44 -11.19 15.97
CA HIS A 79 6.71 -10.97 14.73
C HIS A 79 6.67 -9.47 14.44
N HIS A 80 7.50 -9.02 13.49
CA HIS A 80 7.55 -7.59 13.13
C HIS A 80 6.20 -7.10 12.59
N ILE A 81 5.84 -5.86 12.96
CA ILE A 81 4.56 -5.25 12.54
C ILE A 81 4.56 -4.93 11.03
N TYR A 82 5.73 -4.67 10.44
CA TYR A 82 5.93 -4.41 9.01
C TYR A 82 7.39 -4.64 8.63
N HIS A 83 7.67 -4.88 7.35
CA HIS A 83 9.03 -5.08 6.83
C HIS A 83 9.45 -4.04 5.79
N ALA A 84 8.49 -3.54 5.00
CA ALA A 84 8.79 -2.57 3.94
C ALA A 84 9.38 -1.25 4.48
N SER A 85 10.09 -0.56 3.59
CA SER A 85 10.53 0.81 3.84
C SER A 85 9.41 1.81 3.54
N PRO A 86 9.34 2.94 4.27
CA PRO A 86 8.48 4.05 3.90
C PRO A 86 8.72 4.53 2.47
N ILE A 87 7.71 5.17 1.88
CA ILE A 87 7.83 5.82 0.58
C ILE A 87 8.68 7.07 0.77
N GLU A 88 9.97 6.99 0.44
CA GLU A 88 10.95 8.05 0.69
C GLU A 88 10.54 9.41 0.10
N GLY A 89 9.91 9.38 -1.08
CA GLY A 89 9.39 10.59 -1.72
C GLY A 89 8.26 11.27 -0.95
N LEU A 90 7.68 10.67 0.09
CA LEU A 90 6.66 11.30 0.94
C LEU A 90 7.23 11.88 2.23
N LEU A 91 8.47 11.54 2.59
CA LEU A 91 9.15 12.00 3.81
C LEU A 91 9.94 13.30 3.56
#